data_AF-A0A7V8VFY0-F1
#
_entry.id   AF-A0A7V8VFY0-F1
#
_cell.length_a   1.000
_cell.length_b   1.000
_cell.length_c   1.000
_cell.angle_alpha   90.00
_cell.angle_beta   90.00
_cell.angle_gamma   90.00
#
_symmetry.space_group_name_H-M   'P 1'
#
loop_
_entity.id
_entity.type
_entity.pdbx_description
1 polymer ?
#
loop_
_entity_poly.entity_id
_entity_poly.type
_entity_poly.pdbx_seq_one_letter_code
_entity_poly.pdbx_strand_id
1 'polypeptide(L)' 'MERALLSVREAANYLGISSRLLWQLTCPRGPIPCVRLGTGNPKYSRVLYSIEALDAWIREQLKGQAKGGAGSE' A
#
# COMPACT_ATOMS: atom_id res chain seq x y z
N MET A 1 -0.29 4.79 21.62
CA MET A 1 0.88 5.02 20.75
C MET A 1 0.46 4.75 19.33
N GLU A 2 0.40 5.80 18.51
CA GLU A 2 0.14 5.68 17.07
C GLU A 2 1.38 5.11 16.39
N ARG A 3 1.20 4.06 15.58
CA ARG A 3 2.28 3.48 14.78
C ARG A 3 2.31 4.15 13.43
N ALA A 4 3.42 4.79 13.06
CA ALA A 4 3.57 5.42 11.74
C ALA A 4 3.68 4.39 10.60
N LEU A 5 4.11 3.17 10.92
CA LEU A 5 4.36 2.09 9.97
C LEU A 5 3.55 0.85 10.30
N LEU A 6 2.93 0.26 9.28
CA LEU A 6 2.17 -0.98 9.32
C LEU A 6 2.97 -2.13 8.67
N SER A 7 2.89 -3.32 9.26
CA SER A 7 3.33 -4.55 8.58
C SER A 7 2.47 -4.87 7.37
N VAL A 8 2.93 -5.78 6.50
CA VAL A 8 2.14 -6.26 5.35
C VAL A 8 0.73 -6.69 5.75
N ARG A 9 0.58 -7.41 6.86
CA ARG A 9 -0.73 -7.92 7.32
C ARG A 9 -1.62 -6.80 7.81
N GLU A 10 -1.07 -5.85 8.57
CA GLU A 10 -1.80 -4.69 9.06
C GLU A 10 -2.21 -3.77 7.91
N ALA A 11 -1.32 -3.51 6.94
CA ALA A 11 -1.61 -2.70 5.76
C ALA A 11 -2.69 -3.33 4.87
N ALA A 12 -2.66 -4.66 4.68
CA ALA A 12 -3.70 -5.37 3.93
C ALA A 12 -5.07 -5.24 4.61
N ASN A 13 -5.11 -5.40 5.94
CA ASN A 13 -6.32 -5.19 6.73
C ASN A 13 -6.78 -3.73 6.69
N TYR A 14 -5.85 -2.76 6.76
CA TYR A 14 -6.15 -1.33 6.68
C TYR A 14 -6.86 -0.95 5.37
N LEU A 15 -6.39 -1.50 4.26
CA LEU A 15 -7.00 -1.30 2.95
C LEU A 15 -8.23 -2.21 2.68
N GLY A 16 -8.52 -3.17 3.55
CA GLY A 16 -9.60 -4.15 3.35
C GLY A 16 -9.35 -5.14 2.19
N ILE A 17 -8.08 -5.42 1.86
CA ILE A 17 -7.69 -6.30 0.75
C ILE A 17 -6.88 -7.52 1.21
N SER A 18 -6.71 -8.50 0.32
CA SER A 18 -5.81 -9.62 0.58
C SER A 18 -4.34 -9.19 0.52
N SER A 19 -3.48 -9.82 1.34
CA SER A 19 -2.03 -9.58 1.31
C SER A 19 -1.41 -9.87 -0.06
N ARG A 20 -1.97 -10.81 -0.83
CA ARG A 20 -1.54 -11.13 -2.19
C ARG A 20 -1.77 -9.95 -3.13
N LEU A 21 -2.95 -9.33 -3.06
CA LEU A 21 -3.27 -8.14 -3.84
C LEU A 21 -2.39 -6.96 -3.42
N LEU A 22 -2.20 -6.75 -2.11
CA LEU A 22 -1.28 -5.73 -1.62
C LEU A 22 0.10 -5.85 -2.26
N TRP A 23 0.69 -7.06 -2.27
CA TRP A 23 2.00 -7.29 -2.90
C TRP A 23 2.07 -7.00 -4.40
N GLN A 24 0.96 -7.11 -5.14
CA GLN A 24 0.90 -6.73 -6.55
C GLN A 24 0.90 -5.21 -6.70
N LEU A 25 0.26 -4.50 -5.76
CA LEU A 25 0.20 -3.04 -5.72
C LEU A 25 1.47 -2.40 -5.15
N THR A 26 2.33 -3.17 -4.47
CA THR A 26 3.58 -2.67 -3.88
C THR A 26 4.68 -2.47 -4.92
N CYS A 27 5.41 -1.35 -4.79
CA CYS A 27 6.60 -1.02 -5.57
C CYS A 27 7.66 -2.15 -5.50
N PRO A 28 8.31 -2.53 -6.62
CA PRO A 28 8.28 -1.89 -7.94
C PRO A 28 7.15 -2.35 -8.88
N ARG A 29 6.30 -3.30 -8.45
CA ARG A 29 5.24 -3.84 -9.32
C ARG A 29 4.04 -2.92 -9.43
N GLY A 30 3.75 -2.17 -8.38
CA GLY A 30 2.63 -1.25 -8.33
C GLY A 30 2.99 0.08 -7.65
N PRO A 31 1.97 0.95 -7.51
CA PRO A 31 2.15 2.33 -7.10
C PRO A 31 2.41 2.53 -5.60
N ILE A 32 2.12 1.54 -4.74
CA ILE A 32 2.22 1.70 -3.29
C ILE A 32 3.70 1.61 -2.85
N PRO A 33 4.30 2.66 -2.28
CA PRO A 33 5.66 2.60 -1.80
C PRO A 33 5.74 1.73 -0.53
N CYS A 34 6.87 1.03 -0.36
CA CYS A 34 7.14 0.28 0.86
C CYS A 34 8.52 0.62 1.44
N VAL A 35 8.62 0.56 2.75
CA VAL A 35 9.87 0.73 3.50
C VAL A 35 10.41 -0.65 3.84
N ARG A 36 11.66 -0.91 3.50
CA ARG A 36 12.38 -2.13 3.88
C ARG A 36 13.32 -1.82 5.02
N LEU A 37 13.01 -2.31 6.22
CA LEU A 37 13.86 -2.15 7.41
C LEU A 37 14.54 -3.47 7.79
N GLY A 38 15.87 -3.48 7.77
CA GLY A 38 16.70 -4.61 8.18
C GLY A 38 18.17 -4.37 7.87
N THR A 39 19.07 -4.94 8.67
CA THR A 39 20.51 -4.74 8.55
C THR A 39 21.11 -5.60 7.44
N GLY A 40 21.48 -4.98 6.32
CA GLY A 40 22.45 -5.48 5.33
C GLY A 40 22.06 -6.70 4.48
N ASN A 41 21.08 -7.50 4.88
CA ASN A 41 20.66 -8.70 4.16
C ASN A 41 19.18 -8.59 3.73
N PRO A 42 18.88 -8.66 2.42
CA PRO A 42 17.52 -8.61 1.90
C PRO A 42 16.58 -9.66 2.50
N LYS A 43 17.10 -10.82 2.93
CA LYS A 43 16.34 -11.92 3.53
C LYS A 43 15.74 -11.57 4.89
N TYR A 44 16.39 -10.69 5.65
CA TYR A 44 15.95 -10.28 6.99
C TYR A 44 15.29 -8.90 7.01
N SER A 45 15.09 -8.30 5.83
CA SER A 45 14.43 -7.01 5.69
C SER A 45 12.92 -7.17 5.87
N ARG A 46 12.35 -6.46 6.85
CA ARG A 46 10.90 -6.37 7.01
C ARG A 46 10.31 -5.32 6.09
N VAL A 47 9.25 -5.68 5.39
CA VAL A 47 8.48 -4.75 4.55
C VAL A 47 7.38 -4.11 5.38
N LEU A 48 7.40 -2.79 5.38
CA LEU A 48 6.49 -1.92 6.12
C LEU A 48 5.88 -0.89 5.18
N TYR A 49 4.72 -0.38 5.55
CA TYR A 49 3.96 0.63 4.81
C TYR A 49 3.68 1.81 5.73
N SER A 50 3.90 3.04 5.28
CA SER A 50 3.47 4.20 6.05
C SER A 50 1.98 4.42 5.86
N ILE A 51 1.29 4.78 6.94
CA ILE A 51 -0.14 5.10 6.88
C ILE A 51 -0.39 6.24 5.88
N GLU A 52 0.44 7.28 5.92
CA GLU A 52 0.34 8.42 5.01
C GLU A 52 0.44 8.03 3.54
N ALA A 53 1.29 7.06 3.18
CA ALA A 53 1.40 6.62 1.79
C ALA A 53 0.19 5.78 1.37
N LEU A 54 -0.35 4.95 2.26
CA LEU A 54 -1.59 4.22 2.01
C LEU A 54 -2.76 5.18 1.80
N ASP A 55 -2.86 6.24 2.62
CA ASP A 55 -3.88 7.28 2.48
C ASP A 55 -3.73 8.08 1.18
N ALA A 56 -2.50 8.44 0.82
CA ALA A 56 -2.21 9.10 -0.45
C ALA A 56 -2.69 8.24 -1.62
N TRP A 57 -2.37 6.94 -1.60
CA TRP A 57 -2.80 6.00 -2.63
C TRP A 57 -4.34 5.89 -2.71
N ILE A 58 -5.05 5.82 -1.57
CA ILE A 58 -6.53 5.83 -1.54
C ILE A 58 -7.07 7.10 -2.24
N ARG A 59 -6.51 8.27 -1.91
CA ARG A 59 -6.93 9.54 -2.53
C ARG A 59 -6.68 9.55 -4.04
N GLU A 60 -5.60 8.93 -4.51
CA GLU A 60 -5.34 8.78 -5.95
C GLU A 60 -6.37 7.87 -6.63
N GLN A 61 -6.77 6.75 -5.99
CA GLN A 61 -7.81 5.88 -6.54
C GLN A 61 -9.16 6.63 -6.67
N LEU A 62 -9.52 7.43 -5.67
CA LEU A 62 -10.73 8.26 -5.70
C LEU A 62 -10.70 9.29 -6.84
N LYS A 63 -9.55 9.94 -7.08
CA LYS A 63 -9.36 10.86 -8.22
C LYS A 63 -9.46 10.16 -9.57
N GLY A 64 -8.93 8.94 -9.67
CA GLY A 64 -9.01 8.11 -10.87
C GLY A 64 -10.46 7.71 -11.20
N GLN A 65 -11.24 7.33 -10.19
CA GLN A 65 -12.66 6.99 -10.35
C GLN A 65 -13.51 8.20 -10.75
N ALA A 66 -13.24 9.39 -10.22
CA ALA A 66 -13.92 10.61 -10.63
C ALA A 66 -13.75 10.94 -12.14
N LYS A 67 -12.66 10.47 -12.77
CA LYS A 67 -12.45 10.59 -14.23
C LYS A 67 -13.05 9.45 -15.05
N GLY A 68 -13.38 8.31 -14.43
CA GLY A 68 -13.91 7.11 -15.09
C GLY A 68 -15.43 6.92 -14.97
N GLY A 69 -16.13 7.76 -14.22
CA GLY A 69 -17.58 7.65 -13.99
C GLY A 69 -18.48 8.18 -15.11
N ALA A 70 -17.93 8.56 -16.26
CA ALA A 70 -18.69 8.87 -17.47
C ALA A 70 -18.66 7.67 -18.42
N GLY A 71 -19.44 6.62 -18.11
CA GLY A 71 -19.66 5.52 -19.05
C GLY A 71 -19.90 4.17 -18.42
N SER A 72 -21.16 3.91 -18.07
CA SER A 72 -21.85 2.65 -18.39
C SER A 72 -23.31 2.81 -17.96
N GLU A 73 -24.11 3.16 -18.95
CA GLU A 73 -25.57 3.18 -18.99
C GLU A 73 -26.08 1.79 -19.40
#